data_AF-A0A8K0MC55-F1
#
_entry.id   AF-A0A8K0MC55-F1
#
_cell.length_a   1.000
_cell.length_b   1.000
_cell.length_c   1.000
_cell.angle_alpha   90.00
_cell.angle_beta   90.00
_cell.angle_gamma   90.00
#
_symmetry.space_group_name_H-M   'P 1'
#
loop_
_entity.id
_entity.type
_entity.pdbx_description
1 polymer ?
#
loop_
_entity_poly.entity_id
_entity_poly.type
_entity_poly.pdbx_seq_one_letter_code
_entity_poly.pdbx_strand_id
1 'polypeptide(L)'
;MSATTTTTLTQPAELKVEAIISSPAAVEAVQKTDQQPQEAVKNTNQQPQEAVPPPPATTNLAALATGGYAFAGIPNITDPYKKRQWQLEHMAGAFRVFARKGYTEGTSGHISVRDPVDPNTFWINPWVPLESLGVHFGMLKASDMVQIDEDGQVIGGNKTAVNAAGFMIHSAIHRARPDIHAACHTHSKYGKAWSTFGRPLDIISQDTCNFWGTQSVYKAFGGVVLGEKEGQRIVEALGDKGRVIVLQNHGILTAGGTVDEAAYLYTLMERSCEVQLLVESAGLPKNYIGEKEAEFTAKVNADPETLYTEFQPDFEYEIWKSKGELCKGE
;
A
#
# COMPACT_ATOMS: atom_id res chain seq x y z
N MET A 1 6.60 -54.96 52.11
CA MET A 1 7.26 -54.60 50.84
C MET A 1 6.18 -53.93 49.97
N SER A 2 6.39 -52.82 49.27
CA SER A 2 7.62 -52.06 49.00
C SER A 2 7.48 -50.58 49.40
N ALA A 3 8.57 -49.80 49.29
CA ALA A 3 8.68 -48.44 49.79
C ALA A 3 8.12 -47.36 48.84
N THR A 4 7.74 -46.23 49.44
CA THR A 4 7.40 -44.97 48.78
C THR A 4 8.61 -44.37 48.06
N THR A 5 8.41 -43.72 46.91
CA THR A 5 9.42 -42.80 46.35
C THR A 5 8.73 -41.62 45.67
N THR A 6 8.98 -40.43 46.20
CA THR A 6 8.46 -39.16 45.68
C THR A 6 9.45 -38.60 44.66
N THR A 7 9.00 -38.26 43.46
CA THR A 7 9.84 -37.59 42.45
C THR A 7 9.46 -36.11 42.36
N THR A 8 10.36 -35.23 42.79
CA THR A 8 10.23 -33.78 42.66
C THR A 8 10.54 -33.33 41.24
N LEU A 9 9.62 -32.59 40.62
CA LEU A 9 9.83 -31.89 39.35
C LEU A 9 10.40 -30.49 39.63
N THR A 10 11.55 -30.17 39.06
CA THR A 10 12.14 -28.83 39.07
C THR A 10 11.61 -27.98 37.92
N GLN A 11 11.14 -26.76 38.21
CA GLN A 11 10.78 -25.77 37.19
C GLN A 11 12.04 -25.07 36.64
N PRO A 12 12.09 -24.72 35.34
CA PRO A 12 13.10 -23.80 34.81
C PRO A 12 12.79 -22.34 35.19
N ALA A 13 13.83 -21.53 35.31
CA ALA A 13 13.78 -20.19 35.90
C ALA A 13 13.19 -19.09 34.98
N GLU A 14 12.54 -18.10 35.60
CA GLU A 14 12.06 -16.88 34.94
C GLU A 14 13.20 -15.91 34.61
N LEU A 15 13.21 -15.37 33.38
CA LEU A 15 14.07 -14.26 32.98
C LEU A 15 13.35 -12.93 33.28
N LYS A 16 13.79 -12.23 34.33
CA LYS A 16 13.39 -10.84 34.59
C LYS A 16 14.14 -9.88 33.68
N VAL A 17 13.42 -9.06 32.92
CA VAL A 17 13.95 -7.90 32.21
C VAL A 17 13.59 -6.66 33.04
N GLU A 18 14.57 -6.08 33.73
CA GLU A 18 14.39 -4.83 34.46
C GLU A 18 14.64 -3.63 33.55
N ALA A 19 13.79 -2.60 33.69
CA ALA A 19 13.88 -1.37 32.90
C ALA A 19 14.95 -0.43 33.48
N ILE A 20 15.84 0.07 32.62
CA ILE A 20 16.77 1.14 33.00
C ILE A 20 16.12 2.49 32.71
N ILE A 21 15.58 3.11 33.76
CA ILE A 21 15.16 4.51 33.78
C ILE A 21 16.41 5.38 34.01
N SER A 22 16.47 6.52 33.32
CA SER A 22 17.59 7.48 33.38
C SER A 22 17.85 8.05 34.79
N SER A 23 19.13 8.19 35.15
CA SER A 23 19.59 8.98 36.31
C SER A 23 20.31 10.25 35.84
N PRO A 24 20.07 11.44 36.44
CA PRO A 24 20.59 12.71 35.95
C PRO A 24 21.92 13.11 36.61
N ALA A 25 23.05 12.82 35.96
CA ALA A 25 24.38 13.26 36.41
C ALA A 25 25.40 13.40 35.25
N ALA A 26 25.15 14.31 34.31
CA ALA A 26 26.11 14.71 33.27
C ALA A 26 25.84 16.16 32.80
N VAL A 27 25.78 17.08 33.76
CA VAL A 27 25.78 18.53 33.52
C VAL A 27 27.21 19.04 33.78
N GLU A 28 27.62 20.10 33.07
CA GLU A 28 28.90 20.82 33.23
C GLU A 28 30.20 20.08 32.87
N ALA A 29 30.56 20.11 31.57
CA ALA A 29 31.82 20.69 31.11
C ALA A 29 31.91 20.71 29.57
N VAL A 30 31.87 21.90 28.96
CA VAL A 30 32.69 22.40 27.82
C VAL A 30 32.06 23.73 27.35
N GLN A 31 32.64 24.85 27.78
CA GLN A 31 32.50 26.15 27.11
C GLN A 31 33.75 27.00 27.37
N LYS A 32 34.32 27.55 26.29
CA LYS A 32 35.32 28.66 26.24
C LYS A 32 36.73 28.26 26.76
N THR A 33 37.88 28.67 26.20
CA THR A 33 38.30 29.54 25.06
C THR A 33 39.81 29.26 24.78
N ASP A 34 40.54 29.69 23.73
CA ASP A 34 40.31 30.68 22.66
C ASP A 34 41.25 30.51 21.41
N GLN A 35 41.09 31.40 20.41
CA GLN A 35 42.05 32.06 19.45
C GLN A 35 43.50 31.53 19.23
N GLN A 36 44.19 31.63 18.06
CA GLN A 36 44.00 32.18 16.68
C GLN A 36 45.23 31.74 15.81
N PRO A 37 45.45 32.14 14.52
CA PRO A 37 44.64 32.95 13.57
C PRO A 37 44.37 32.28 12.19
N GLN A 38 43.56 32.94 11.36
CA GLN A 38 43.26 32.57 9.96
C GLN A 38 44.13 33.38 8.98
N GLU A 39 44.59 32.76 7.88
CA GLU A 39 45.05 33.50 6.69
C GLU A 39 43.93 33.61 5.65
N ALA A 40 43.82 34.80 5.03
CA ALA A 40 42.73 35.13 4.10
C ALA A 40 43.18 35.05 2.64
N VAL A 41 42.64 34.09 1.89
CA VAL A 41 42.73 34.09 0.42
C VAL A 41 41.50 34.80 -0.16
N LYS A 42 41.69 36.03 -0.61
CA LYS A 42 40.71 36.70 -1.47
C LYS A 42 40.76 36.07 -2.86
N ASN A 43 39.62 35.62 -3.37
CA ASN A 43 39.46 35.42 -4.80
C ASN A 43 38.16 36.08 -5.29
N THR A 44 38.19 36.60 -6.51
CA THR A 44 37.29 37.67 -6.97
C THR A 44 36.18 37.18 -7.90
N ASN A 45 35.05 37.89 -7.88
CA ASN A 45 34.00 37.94 -8.91
C ASN A 45 33.61 36.63 -9.62
N GLN A 46 32.56 35.98 -9.12
CA GLN A 46 31.59 35.32 -9.97
C GLN A 46 30.18 35.80 -9.58
N GLN A 47 29.46 36.40 -10.53
CA GLN A 47 28.02 36.60 -10.38
C GLN A 47 27.34 35.22 -10.41
N PRO A 48 26.25 35.01 -9.65
CA PRO A 48 25.48 33.79 -9.80
C PRO A 48 24.87 33.76 -11.21
N GLN A 49 25.29 32.78 -12.02
CA GLN A 49 24.55 32.44 -13.22
C GLN A 49 23.20 31.87 -12.78
N GLU A 50 22.10 32.45 -13.27
CA GLU A 50 20.78 31.83 -13.12
C GLU A 50 20.83 30.44 -13.76
N ALA A 51 20.63 29.41 -12.94
CA ALA A 51 20.49 28.06 -13.44
C ALA A 51 19.20 27.98 -14.26
N VAL A 52 19.32 27.93 -15.58
CA VAL A 52 18.20 27.63 -16.47
C VAL A 52 17.62 26.28 -16.02
N PRO A 53 16.35 26.22 -15.57
CA PRO A 53 15.79 24.97 -15.12
C PRO A 53 15.78 23.97 -16.29
N PRO A 54 16.11 22.69 -16.05
CA PRO A 54 15.95 21.67 -17.09
C PRO A 54 14.49 21.64 -17.55
N PRO A 55 14.22 21.30 -18.83
CA PRO A 55 12.85 21.16 -19.31
C PRO A 55 12.10 20.15 -18.43
N PRO A 56 10.81 20.37 -18.15
CA PRO A 56 10.08 19.57 -17.18
C PRO A 56 10.04 18.10 -17.60
N ALA A 57 10.64 17.24 -16.79
CA ALA A 57 10.42 15.80 -16.84
C ALA A 57 8.90 15.56 -16.73
N THR A 58 8.29 14.98 -17.75
CA THR A 58 6.83 14.81 -17.80
C THR A 58 6.31 13.66 -16.93
N THR A 59 7.23 12.80 -16.46
CA THR A 59 7.04 11.70 -15.51
C THR A 59 8.35 11.50 -14.73
N ASN A 60 8.31 10.85 -13.56
CA ASN A 60 9.49 10.56 -12.74
C ASN A 60 10.51 9.69 -13.52
N LEU A 61 9.99 8.79 -14.36
CA LEU A 61 10.78 7.93 -15.25
C LEU A 61 11.70 8.72 -16.21
N ALA A 62 11.31 9.94 -16.59
CA ALA A 62 12.14 10.80 -17.45
C ALA A 62 13.36 11.41 -16.72
N ALA A 63 13.43 11.32 -15.38
CA ALA A 63 14.61 11.71 -14.59
C ALA A 63 15.64 10.58 -14.42
N LEU A 64 15.35 9.36 -14.88
CA LEU A 64 16.24 8.22 -14.74
C LEU A 64 17.48 8.31 -15.66
N ALA A 65 18.65 8.06 -15.09
CA ALA A 65 19.91 7.96 -15.83
C ALA A 65 20.02 6.59 -16.54
N THR A 66 19.26 6.40 -17.62
CA THR A 66 19.17 5.10 -18.33
C THR A 66 20.38 4.74 -19.18
N GLY A 67 21.28 5.68 -19.47
CA GLY A 67 22.43 5.44 -20.38
C GLY A 67 22.03 5.09 -21.83
N GLY A 68 20.77 5.32 -22.21
CA GLY A 68 20.22 4.90 -23.51
C GLY A 68 19.59 3.50 -23.53
N TYR A 69 19.60 2.77 -22.41
CA TYR A 69 18.87 1.51 -22.29
C TYR A 69 17.37 1.76 -22.12
N ALA A 70 16.55 0.88 -22.70
CA ALA A 70 15.11 0.91 -22.50
C ALA A 70 14.77 0.43 -21.07
N PHE A 71 13.84 1.11 -20.42
CA PHE A 71 13.26 0.69 -19.14
C PHE A 71 11.93 -0.06 -19.39
N ALA A 72 11.58 -1.00 -18.52
CA ALA A 72 10.38 -1.82 -18.66
C ALA A 72 9.14 -1.08 -18.13
N GLY A 73 8.21 -0.75 -19.03
CA GLY A 73 6.93 -0.13 -18.71
C GLY A 73 5.80 -1.12 -18.44
N ILE A 74 4.55 -0.62 -18.37
CA ILE A 74 3.35 -1.47 -18.36
C ILE A 74 3.33 -2.28 -19.67
N PRO A 75 3.25 -3.63 -19.63
CA PRO A 75 3.33 -4.43 -20.83
C PRO A 75 2.07 -4.28 -21.71
N ASN A 76 2.26 -3.96 -22.99
CA ASN A 76 1.18 -3.86 -23.97
C ASN A 76 0.71 -5.27 -24.41
N ILE A 77 -0.12 -5.91 -23.60
CA ILE A 77 -0.68 -7.23 -23.87
C ILE A 77 -2.02 -7.09 -24.60
N THR A 78 -2.03 -7.41 -25.89
CA THR A 78 -3.21 -7.31 -26.77
C THR A 78 -4.13 -8.53 -26.73
N ASP A 79 -3.61 -9.69 -26.34
CA ASP A 79 -4.35 -10.94 -26.17
C ASP A 79 -5.05 -10.91 -24.79
N PRO A 80 -6.40 -10.88 -24.73
CA PRO A 80 -7.10 -10.69 -23.46
C PRO A 80 -6.93 -11.88 -22.52
N TYR A 81 -6.70 -13.10 -23.01
CA TYR A 81 -6.43 -14.25 -22.15
C TYR A 81 -5.05 -14.17 -21.50
N LYS A 82 -4.03 -13.71 -22.24
CA LYS A 82 -2.71 -13.42 -21.65
C LYS A 82 -2.76 -12.24 -20.69
N LYS A 83 -3.57 -11.21 -20.99
CA LYS A 83 -3.75 -10.06 -20.10
C LYS A 83 -4.44 -10.46 -18.80
N ARG A 84 -5.44 -11.36 -18.86
CA ARG A 84 -6.06 -11.99 -17.69
C ARG A 84 -5.00 -12.70 -16.85
N GLN A 85 -4.24 -13.61 -17.44
CA GLN A 85 -3.20 -14.36 -16.72
C GLN A 85 -2.21 -13.41 -16.04
N TRP A 86 -1.70 -12.41 -16.75
CA TRP A 86 -0.83 -11.37 -16.21
C TRP A 86 -1.47 -10.62 -15.02
N GLN A 87 -2.73 -10.20 -15.10
CA GLN A 87 -3.44 -9.56 -13.98
C GLN A 87 -3.57 -10.50 -12.76
N LEU A 88 -3.80 -11.81 -12.97
CA LEU A 88 -3.91 -12.79 -11.88
C LEU A 88 -2.57 -13.07 -11.19
N GLU A 89 -1.47 -13.09 -11.94
CA GLU A 89 -0.11 -13.22 -11.38
C GLU A 89 0.26 -12.00 -10.55
N HIS A 90 0.03 -10.79 -11.06
CA HIS A 90 0.27 -9.53 -10.36
C HIS A 90 -0.63 -9.41 -9.11
N MET A 91 -1.86 -9.90 -9.17
CA MET A 91 -2.77 -10.00 -8.02
C MET A 91 -2.29 -10.97 -6.95
N ALA A 92 -1.86 -12.18 -7.32
CA ALA A 92 -1.24 -13.12 -6.37
C ALA A 92 0.03 -12.52 -5.74
N GLY A 93 0.83 -11.78 -6.53
CA GLY A 93 1.97 -11.03 -6.07
C GLY A 93 1.60 -9.96 -5.04
N ALA A 94 0.58 -9.15 -5.31
CA ALA A 94 0.11 -8.10 -4.42
C ALA A 94 -0.32 -8.65 -3.05
N PHE A 95 -1.03 -9.78 -3.01
CA PHE A 95 -1.33 -10.46 -1.74
C PHE A 95 -0.07 -10.93 -1.00
N ARG A 96 0.92 -11.51 -1.70
CA ARG A 96 2.17 -11.94 -1.08
C ARG A 96 2.99 -10.76 -0.53
N VAL A 97 2.99 -9.62 -1.22
CA VAL A 97 3.58 -8.35 -0.73
C VAL A 97 2.85 -7.88 0.53
N PHE A 98 1.50 -7.82 0.51
CA PHE A 98 0.69 -7.43 1.67
C PHE A 98 0.93 -8.34 2.88
N ALA A 99 1.07 -9.65 2.66
CA ALA A 99 1.43 -10.60 3.71
C ALA A 99 2.83 -10.34 4.29
N ARG A 100 3.85 -10.13 3.44
CA ARG A 100 5.21 -9.79 3.90
C ARG A 100 5.25 -8.48 4.67
N LYS A 101 4.45 -7.48 4.30
CA LYS A 101 4.38 -6.17 4.97
C LYS A 101 3.46 -6.17 6.20
N GLY A 102 2.80 -7.29 6.52
CA GLY A 102 1.99 -7.45 7.73
C GLY A 102 0.60 -6.82 7.67
N TYR A 103 0.00 -6.73 6.48
CA TYR A 103 -1.31 -6.10 6.25
C TYR A 103 -2.50 -7.06 6.42
N THR A 104 -2.23 -8.32 6.75
CA THR A 104 -3.18 -9.41 6.99
C THR A 104 -3.86 -9.29 8.36
N GLU A 105 -5.18 -9.46 8.40
CA GLU A 105 -5.97 -9.47 9.63
C GLU A 105 -7.01 -10.61 9.55
N GLY A 106 -6.63 -11.81 9.98
CA GLY A 106 -7.48 -13.00 9.82
C GLY A 106 -7.85 -13.29 8.35
N THR A 107 -9.15 -13.32 8.05
CA THR A 107 -9.70 -13.47 6.68
C THR A 107 -10.16 -12.15 6.07
N SER A 108 -9.88 -11.00 6.70
CA SER A 108 -10.23 -9.69 6.18
C SER A 108 -9.28 -9.23 5.08
N GLY A 109 -9.85 -8.49 4.12
CA GLY A 109 -9.14 -7.89 3.00
C GLY A 109 -9.38 -8.63 1.69
N HIS A 110 -9.38 -7.86 0.62
CA HIS A 110 -9.62 -8.32 -0.74
C HIS A 110 -9.01 -7.36 -1.75
N ILE A 111 -8.56 -7.95 -2.86
CA ILE A 111 -8.22 -7.26 -4.09
C ILE A 111 -9.25 -7.74 -5.11
N SER A 112 -9.78 -6.84 -5.92
CA SER A 112 -10.54 -7.20 -7.12
C SER A 112 -9.87 -6.66 -8.36
N VAL A 113 -10.00 -7.37 -9.47
CA VAL A 113 -9.56 -6.89 -10.78
C VAL A 113 -10.58 -7.23 -11.87
N ARG A 114 -10.93 -6.27 -12.72
CA ARG A 114 -11.83 -6.42 -13.87
C ARG A 114 -11.21 -7.37 -14.89
N ASP A 115 -12.01 -8.33 -15.35
CA ASP A 115 -11.60 -9.27 -16.38
C ASP A 115 -11.47 -8.61 -17.76
N PRO A 116 -10.38 -8.83 -18.51
CA PRO A 116 -10.19 -8.24 -19.83
C PRO A 116 -10.87 -9.01 -20.98
N VAL A 117 -11.49 -10.19 -20.72
CA VAL A 117 -12.26 -10.95 -21.71
C VAL A 117 -13.75 -10.62 -21.61
N ASP A 118 -14.30 -10.58 -20.39
CA ASP A 118 -15.65 -10.09 -20.08
C ASP A 118 -15.60 -8.95 -19.04
N PRO A 119 -15.60 -7.67 -19.49
CA PRO A 119 -15.44 -6.49 -18.63
C PRO A 119 -16.53 -6.28 -17.56
N ASN A 120 -17.62 -7.05 -17.57
CA ASN A 120 -18.67 -7.03 -16.55
C ASN A 120 -18.40 -8.04 -15.41
N THR A 121 -17.27 -8.76 -15.47
CA THR A 121 -16.87 -9.76 -14.49
C THR A 121 -15.55 -9.39 -13.84
N PHE A 122 -15.30 -9.94 -12.65
CA PHE A 122 -14.17 -9.59 -11.81
C PHE A 122 -13.51 -10.84 -11.27
N TRP A 123 -12.22 -10.73 -10.94
CA TRP A 123 -11.47 -11.71 -10.20
C TRP A 123 -11.24 -11.24 -8.77
N ILE A 124 -11.43 -12.12 -7.81
CA ILE A 124 -11.24 -11.89 -6.37
C ILE A 124 -10.45 -13.05 -5.73
N ASN A 125 -9.82 -12.80 -4.58
CA ASN A 125 -9.24 -13.87 -3.78
C ASN A 125 -10.31 -14.81 -3.18
N PRO A 126 -9.98 -16.09 -2.99
CA PRO A 126 -10.85 -17.02 -2.28
C PRO A 126 -10.97 -16.62 -0.80
N TRP A 127 -12.15 -16.87 -0.21
CA TRP A 127 -12.40 -16.67 1.22
C TRP A 127 -12.24 -17.97 2.01
N VAL A 128 -12.92 -19.05 1.60
CA VAL A 128 -12.90 -20.36 2.29
C VAL A 128 -12.96 -21.49 1.25
N PRO A 129 -11.85 -22.19 0.95
CA PRO A 129 -11.87 -23.49 0.29
C PRO A 129 -12.77 -24.47 1.05
N LEU A 130 -13.50 -25.33 0.34
CA LEU A 130 -14.45 -26.28 0.97
C LEU A 130 -13.80 -27.24 1.98
N GLU A 131 -12.48 -27.38 1.95
CA GLU A 131 -11.69 -28.25 2.82
C GLU A 131 -10.75 -27.50 3.80
N SER A 132 -10.70 -26.15 3.77
CA SER A 132 -9.84 -25.36 4.68
C SER A 132 -10.43 -23.99 5.05
N LEU A 133 -10.10 -23.48 6.24
CA LEU A 133 -10.62 -22.19 6.75
C LEU A 133 -9.92 -20.95 6.14
N GLY A 134 -9.75 -20.95 4.82
CA GLY A 134 -9.14 -19.87 4.04
C GLY A 134 -7.70 -20.14 3.59
N VAL A 135 -7.21 -19.29 2.68
CA VAL A 135 -5.82 -19.30 2.19
C VAL A 135 -5.14 -18.01 2.65
N HIS A 136 -4.01 -18.14 3.37
CA HIS A 136 -3.24 -16.98 3.80
C HIS A 136 -2.70 -16.22 2.58
N PHE A 137 -2.74 -14.88 2.59
CA PHE A 137 -2.31 -14.04 1.47
C PHE A 137 -0.90 -14.38 0.95
N GLY A 138 0.02 -14.77 1.84
CA GLY A 138 1.38 -15.20 1.50
C GLY A 138 1.50 -16.51 0.71
N MET A 139 0.39 -17.25 0.53
CA MET A 139 0.33 -18.53 -0.19
C MET A 139 -0.41 -18.46 -1.52
N LEU A 140 -1.17 -17.38 -1.78
CA LEU A 140 -2.02 -17.25 -2.98
C LEU A 140 -1.21 -17.33 -4.29
N LYS A 141 -1.85 -17.86 -5.32
CA LYS A 141 -1.34 -18.07 -6.69
C LYS A 141 -2.36 -17.57 -7.70
N ALA A 142 -1.94 -17.36 -8.95
CA ALA A 142 -2.86 -17.00 -10.03
C ALA A 142 -4.02 -18.01 -10.18
N SER A 143 -3.74 -19.32 -10.01
CA SER A 143 -4.73 -20.40 -10.04
C SER A 143 -5.79 -20.36 -8.93
N ASP A 144 -5.51 -19.68 -7.81
CA ASP A 144 -6.40 -19.71 -6.64
C ASP A 144 -7.59 -18.74 -6.77
N MET A 145 -7.53 -17.81 -7.74
CA MET A 145 -8.45 -16.70 -7.89
C MET A 145 -9.83 -17.16 -8.42
N VAL A 146 -10.86 -16.46 -7.96
CA VAL A 146 -12.27 -16.77 -8.26
C VAL A 146 -12.83 -15.72 -9.21
N GLN A 147 -13.49 -16.14 -10.28
CA GLN A 147 -14.20 -15.23 -11.17
C GLN A 147 -15.66 -15.08 -10.70
N ILE A 148 -16.10 -13.83 -10.59
CA ILE A 148 -17.42 -13.42 -10.10
C ILE A 148 -18.09 -12.41 -11.03
N ASP A 149 -19.42 -12.35 -10.99
CA ASP A 149 -20.23 -11.31 -11.64
C ASP A 149 -20.37 -10.04 -10.78
N GLU A 150 -21.08 -9.02 -11.29
CA GLU A 150 -21.31 -7.76 -10.55
C GLU A 150 -22.09 -7.94 -9.23
N ASP A 151 -22.89 -9.01 -9.12
CA ASP A 151 -23.72 -9.34 -7.96
C ASP A 151 -22.99 -10.28 -6.97
N GLY A 152 -21.70 -10.52 -7.20
CA GLY A 152 -20.81 -11.29 -6.33
C GLY A 152 -21.03 -12.80 -6.37
N GLN A 153 -21.71 -13.33 -7.39
CA GLN A 153 -21.88 -14.77 -7.58
C GLN A 153 -20.67 -15.38 -8.28
N VAL A 154 -20.31 -16.60 -7.88
CA VAL A 154 -19.17 -17.33 -8.46
C VAL A 154 -19.57 -17.96 -9.80
N ILE A 155 -18.89 -17.51 -10.86
CA ILE A 155 -19.16 -17.91 -12.25
C ILE A 155 -18.02 -18.70 -12.90
N GLY A 156 -16.79 -18.61 -12.37
CA GLY A 156 -15.61 -19.22 -12.99
C GLY A 156 -14.36 -19.18 -12.10
N GLY A 157 -13.22 -19.57 -12.68
CA GLY A 157 -11.97 -19.72 -11.94
C GLY A 157 -12.04 -20.84 -10.91
N ASN A 158 -11.39 -20.63 -9.76
CA ASN A 158 -11.46 -21.53 -8.61
C ASN A 158 -12.88 -21.57 -8.02
N LYS A 159 -13.50 -22.75 -7.93
CA LYS A 159 -14.91 -22.91 -7.53
C LYS A 159 -15.06 -22.95 -6.01
N THR A 160 -14.84 -21.81 -5.38
CA THR A 160 -14.79 -21.67 -3.92
C THR A 160 -15.51 -20.42 -3.42
N ALA A 161 -15.84 -20.36 -2.14
CA ALA A 161 -16.58 -19.25 -1.54
C ALA A 161 -15.73 -17.96 -1.51
N VAL A 162 -16.40 -16.82 -1.71
CA VAL A 162 -15.82 -15.47 -1.68
C VAL A 162 -16.51 -14.59 -0.64
N ASN A 163 -15.87 -13.51 -0.20
CA ASN A 163 -16.52 -12.51 0.65
C ASN A 163 -17.37 -11.55 -0.20
N ALA A 164 -18.58 -11.99 -0.55
CA ALA A 164 -19.51 -11.20 -1.37
C ALA A 164 -19.83 -9.82 -0.75
N ALA A 165 -19.98 -9.73 0.58
CA ALA A 165 -20.27 -8.46 1.26
C ALA A 165 -19.13 -7.43 1.10
N GLY A 166 -17.87 -7.87 1.21
CA GLY A 166 -16.70 -7.04 0.92
C GLY A 166 -16.59 -6.66 -0.56
N PHE A 167 -16.92 -7.60 -1.45
CA PHE A 167 -16.94 -7.35 -2.89
C PHE A 167 -17.97 -6.31 -3.33
N MET A 168 -19.15 -6.20 -2.70
CA MET A 168 -20.17 -5.22 -3.11
C MET A 168 -19.66 -3.76 -3.11
N ILE A 169 -18.69 -3.43 -2.24
CA ILE A 169 -18.01 -2.12 -2.25
C ILE A 169 -17.17 -1.95 -3.53
N HIS A 170 -16.40 -2.98 -3.89
CA HIS A 170 -15.56 -3.00 -5.09
C HIS A 170 -16.42 -3.01 -6.37
N SER A 171 -17.53 -3.76 -6.39
CA SER A 171 -18.51 -3.79 -7.48
C SER A 171 -19.09 -2.38 -7.75
N ALA A 172 -19.53 -1.67 -6.71
CA ALA A 172 -20.01 -0.29 -6.84
C ALA A 172 -18.94 0.64 -7.44
N ILE A 173 -17.69 0.55 -6.98
CA ILE A 173 -16.57 1.33 -7.51
C ILE A 173 -16.34 0.99 -8.99
N HIS A 174 -16.21 -0.28 -9.35
CA HIS A 174 -15.98 -0.70 -10.74
C HIS A 174 -17.14 -0.32 -11.68
N ARG A 175 -18.40 -0.37 -11.22
CA ARG A 175 -19.57 0.02 -12.01
C ARG A 175 -19.60 1.53 -12.26
N ALA A 176 -19.28 2.34 -11.24
CA ALA A 176 -19.26 3.80 -11.35
C ALA A 176 -18.01 4.35 -12.05
N ARG A 177 -16.89 3.63 -12.01
CA ARG A 177 -15.58 4.04 -12.52
C ARG A 177 -15.02 2.99 -13.49
N PRO A 178 -15.38 3.03 -14.78
CA PRO A 178 -14.83 2.12 -15.79
C PRO A 178 -13.30 2.19 -15.91
N ASP A 179 -12.69 3.34 -15.59
CA ASP A 179 -11.24 3.55 -15.58
C ASP A 179 -10.53 2.86 -14.39
N ILE A 180 -11.28 2.42 -13.37
CA ILE A 180 -10.76 1.61 -12.27
C ILE A 180 -10.88 0.14 -12.67
N HIS A 181 -9.73 -0.47 -12.95
CA HIS A 181 -9.61 -1.89 -13.25
C HIS A 181 -9.29 -2.72 -12.01
N ALA A 182 -8.56 -2.18 -11.03
CA ALA A 182 -8.24 -2.89 -9.79
C ALA A 182 -8.56 -2.04 -8.55
N ALA A 183 -8.97 -2.71 -7.48
CA ALA A 183 -9.19 -2.09 -6.18
C ALA A 183 -8.64 -2.99 -5.05
N CYS A 184 -7.97 -2.38 -4.07
CA CYS A 184 -7.28 -3.05 -2.97
C CYS A 184 -7.81 -2.56 -1.62
N HIS A 185 -8.17 -3.48 -0.72
CA HIS A 185 -8.59 -3.19 0.64
C HIS A 185 -8.04 -4.23 1.63
N THR A 186 -7.48 -3.79 2.76
CA THR A 186 -7.21 -4.65 3.92
C THR A 186 -7.51 -3.90 5.23
N HIS A 187 -7.41 -4.59 6.36
CA HIS A 187 -7.53 -3.98 7.71
C HIS A 187 -6.15 -3.70 8.32
N SER A 188 -5.21 -3.23 7.49
CA SER A 188 -3.82 -2.93 7.85
C SER A 188 -3.71 -1.98 9.05
N LYS A 189 -2.66 -2.18 9.86
CA LYS A 189 -2.54 -1.65 11.23
C LYS A 189 -2.66 -0.12 11.28
N TYR A 190 -1.90 0.58 10.44
CA TYR A 190 -1.77 2.04 10.50
C TYR A 190 -2.88 2.75 9.72
N GLY A 191 -3.33 2.21 8.60
CA GLY A 191 -4.50 2.68 7.87
C GLY A 191 -5.78 2.56 8.71
N LYS A 192 -5.96 1.44 9.42
CA LYS A 192 -7.03 1.26 10.42
C LYS A 192 -6.93 2.29 11.55
N ALA A 193 -5.75 2.48 12.14
CA ALA A 193 -5.54 3.49 13.18
C ALA A 193 -5.84 4.92 12.67
N TRP A 194 -5.30 5.29 11.51
CA TRP A 194 -5.52 6.60 10.88
C TRP A 194 -7.00 6.86 10.56
N SER A 195 -7.71 5.83 10.09
CA SER A 195 -9.13 5.94 9.74
C SER A 195 -10.02 6.39 10.90
N THR A 196 -9.59 6.22 12.15
CA THR A 196 -10.35 6.67 13.32
C THR A 196 -10.52 8.19 13.38
N PHE A 197 -9.59 8.96 12.79
CA PHE A 197 -9.66 10.42 12.77
C PHE A 197 -10.61 10.98 11.69
N GLY A 198 -11.07 10.17 10.73
CA GLY A 198 -12.00 10.62 9.69
C GLY A 198 -11.48 11.80 8.86
N ARG A 199 -10.17 11.86 8.59
CA ARG A 199 -9.48 12.97 7.90
C ARG A 199 -8.46 12.47 6.86
N PRO A 200 -8.17 13.24 5.80
CA PRO A 200 -7.12 12.91 4.84
C PRO A 200 -5.74 12.91 5.50
N LEU A 201 -4.76 12.24 4.87
CA LEU A 201 -3.35 12.39 5.22
C LEU A 201 -2.88 13.81 4.87
N ASP A 202 -2.01 14.36 5.71
CA ASP A 202 -1.39 15.66 5.47
C ASP A 202 -0.23 15.51 4.47
N ILE A 203 0.01 16.54 3.67
CA ILE A 203 1.03 16.53 2.62
C ILE A 203 2.35 17.03 3.21
N ILE A 204 3.08 16.10 3.82
CA ILE A 204 4.27 16.35 4.66
C ILE A 204 5.55 15.68 4.15
N SER A 205 5.45 14.79 3.16
CA SER A 205 6.59 14.16 2.47
C SER A 205 6.32 14.05 0.96
N GLN A 206 7.39 13.84 0.17
CA GLN A 206 7.30 13.57 -1.26
C GLN A 206 6.36 12.39 -1.57
N ASP A 207 6.34 11.37 -0.69
CA ASP A 207 5.44 10.22 -0.79
C ASP A 207 3.97 10.65 -0.73
N THR A 208 3.62 11.49 0.25
CA THR A 208 2.25 11.98 0.42
C THR A 208 1.77 12.88 -0.72
N CYS A 209 2.67 13.47 -1.51
CA CYS A 209 2.29 14.21 -2.71
C CYS A 209 1.58 13.32 -3.76
N ASN A 210 1.81 12.01 -3.78
CA ASN A 210 1.07 11.10 -4.67
C ASN A 210 -0.45 11.08 -4.40
N PHE A 211 -0.87 11.57 -3.23
CA PHE A 211 -2.27 11.67 -2.82
C PHE A 211 -2.89 13.05 -3.13
N TRP A 212 -2.12 13.99 -3.67
CA TRP A 212 -2.60 15.35 -3.97
C TRP A 212 -3.74 15.32 -4.99
N GLY A 213 -4.93 15.77 -4.59
CA GLY A 213 -6.12 15.78 -5.43
C GLY A 213 -6.74 14.41 -5.75
N THR A 214 -6.20 13.32 -5.20
CA THR A 214 -6.63 11.93 -5.46
C THR A 214 -7.06 11.17 -4.20
N GLN A 215 -6.75 11.67 -3.00
CA GLN A 215 -7.28 11.14 -1.74
C GLN A 215 -8.64 11.71 -1.35
N SER A 216 -9.41 10.89 -0.65
CA SER A 216 -10.77 11.19 -0.19
C SER A 216 -11.04 10.57 1.19
N VAL A 217 -12.17 10.90 1.81
CA VAL A 217 -12.60 10.33 3.09
C VAL A 217 -14.10 10.03 3.07
N TYR A 218 -14.45 8.77 3.29
CA TYR A 218 -15.81 8.36 3.60
C TYR A 218 -16.04 8.48 5.12
N LYS A 219 -16.82 9.50 5.52
CA LYS A 219 -17.05 9.90 6.93
C LYS A 219 -18.27 9.23 7.56
N ALA A 220 -18.41 7.92 7.34
CA ALA A 220 -19.46 7.11 7.95
C ALA A 220 -18.99 5.66 8.09
N PHE A 221 -19.71 4.88 8.89
CA PHE A 221 -19.49 3.45 9.08
C PHE A 221 -20.85 2.74 9.10
N GLY A 222 -21.21 2.06 8.01
CA GLY A 222 -22.49 1.37 7.86
C GLY A 222 -22.55 0.00 8.54
N GLY A 223 -21.39 -0.60 8.81
CA GLY A 223 -21.26 -1.97 9.31
C GLY A 223 -21.48 -3.02 8.21
N VAL A 224 -21.10 -4.26 8.52
CA VAL A 224 -20.90 -5.37 7.56
C VAL A 224 -22.11 -5.72 6.67
N VAL A 225 -23.33 -5.29 7.03
CA VAL A 225 -24.59 -5.79 6.46
C VAL A 225 -25.13 -4.95 5.28
N LEU A 226 -24.51 -3.81 4.94
CA LEU A 226 -25.08 -2.82 4.00
C LEU A 226 -24.22 -2.54 2.75
N GLY A 227 -23.48 -3.54 2.26
CA GLY A 227 -22.45 -3.40 1.22
C GLY A 227 -22.84 -2.60 -0.04
N GLU A 228 -24.04 -2.76 -0.58
CA GLU A 228 -24.49 -2.02 -1.78
C GLU A 228 -24.69 -0.52 -1.52
N LYS A 229 -25.46 -0.17 -0.48
CA LYS A 229 -25.72 1.23 -0.08
C LYS A 229 -24.50 1.92 0.54
N GLU A 230 -23.57 1.14 1.09
CA GLU A 230 -22.26 1.62 1.51
C GLU A 230 -21.36 1.87 0.30
N GLY A 231 -21.28 0.94 -0.64
CA GLY A 231 -20.55 1.07 -1.90
C GLY A 231 -20.92 2.34 -2.67
N GLN A 232 -22.21 2.64 -2.83
CA GLN A 232 -22.67 3.87 -3.50
C GLN A 232 -22.19 5.16 -2.79
N ARG A 233 -22.21 5.20 -1.46
CA ARG A 233 -21.72 6.36 -0.69
C ARG A 233 -20.19 6.45 -0.67
N ILE A 234 -19.50 5.31 -0.79
CA ILE A 234 -18.04 5.25 -0.98
C ILE A 234 -17.67 5.78 -2.37
N VAL A 235 -18.42 5.45 -3.42
CA VAL A 235 -18.28 6.03 -4.77
C VAL A 235 -18.45 7.54 -4.76
N GLU A 236 -19.51 8.05 -4.11
CA GLU A 236 -19.76 9.49 -3.97
C GLU A 236 -18.63 10.21 -3.22
N ALA A 237 -18.07 9.58 -2.19
CA ALA A 237 -16.93 10.12 -1.43
C ALA A 237 -15.61 10.06 -2.23
N LEU A 238 -15.40 9.02 -3.05
CA LEU A 238 -14.22 8.85 -3.89
C LEU A 238 -14.19 9.85 -5.05
N GLY A 239 -15.34 10.11 -5.68
CA GLY A 239 -15.49 11.05 -6.79
C GLY A 239 -14.71 10.66 -8.06
N ASP A 240 -14.64 11.57 -9.03
CA ASP A 240 -14.13 11.30 -10.39
C ASP A 240 -12.60 11.19 -10.47
N LYS A 241 -11.88 11.78 -9.51
CA LYS A 241 -10.41 11.77 -9.46
C LYS A 241 -9.85 10.86 -8.36
N GLY A 242 -10.72 10.30 -7.53
CA GLY A 242 -10.30 9.45 -6.43
C GLY A 242 -9.53 8.21 -6.90
N ARG A 243 -8.41 7.97 -6.24
CA ARG A 243 -7.59 6.74 -6.30
C ARG A 243 -7.38 6.14 -4.91
N VAL A 244 -7.58 6.94 -3.87
CA VAL A 244 -7.29 6.59 -2.47
C VAL A 244 -8.44 7.10 -1.59
N ILE A 245 -8.94 6.26 -0.68
CA ILE A 245 -9.99 6.65 0.27
C ILE A 245 -9.74 6.11 1.67
N VAL A 246 -9.85 7.02 2.66
CA VAL A 246 -9.94 6.64 4.08
C VAL A 246 -11.40 6.27 4.38
N LEU A 247 -11.64 5.05 4.85
CA LEU A 247 -12.95 4.56 5.27
C LEU A 247 -13.04 4.70 6.80
N GLN A 248 -13.77 5.70 7.29
CA GLN A 248 -13.74 6.08 8.72
C GLN A 248 -14.06 4.88 9.63
N ASN A 249 -13.24 4.69 10.67
CA ASN A 249 -13.31 3.57 11.62
C ASN A 249 -13.16 2.15 11.01
N HIS A 250 -12.81 2.02 9.73
CA HIS A 250 -12.71 0.75 9.02
C HIS A 250 -11.28 0.48 8.51
N GLY A 251 -10.69 1.42 7.79
CA GLY A 251 -9.37 1.25 7.18
C GLY A 251 -9.16 2.15 5.97
N ILE A 252 -8.44 1.63 4.98
CA ILE A 252 -8.13 2.33 3.73
C ILE A 252 -8.51 1.45 2.53
N LEU A 253 -8.84 2.08 1.41
CA LEU A 253 -9.06 1.42 0.12
C LEU A 253 -8.36 2.24 -0.97
N THR A 254 -7.74 1.55 -1.92
CA THR A 254 -7.07 2.16 -3.07
C THR A 254 -7.54 1.52 -4.37
N ALA A 255 -7.35 2.24 -5.48
CA ALA A 255 -7.83 1.84 -6.80
C ALA A 255 -6.88 2.33 -7.89
N GLY A 256 -6.86 1.64 -9.04
CA GLY A 256 -6.01 1.96 -10.18
C GLY A 256 -6.43 1.27 -11.48
N GLY A 257 -5.74 1.61 -12.57
CA GLY A 257 -5.86 0.97 -13.90
C GLY A 257 -5.08 -0.34 -14.03
N THR A 258 -4.15 -0.60 -13.09
CA THR A 258 -3.46 -1.88 -12.89
C THR A 258 -3.55 -2.33 -11.43
N VAL A 259 -3.30 -3.62 -11.17
CA VAL A 259 -3.25 -4.14 -9.80
C VAL A 259 -2.08 -3.54 -9.02
N ASP A 260 -0.96 -3.36 -9.71
CA ASP A 260 0.29 -2.76 -9.22
C ASP A 260 0.08 -1.31 -8.77
N GLU A 261 -0.57 -0.48 -9.57
CA GLU A 261 -0.92 0.92 -9.22
C GLU A 261 -1.72 0.94 -7.91
N ALA A 262 -2.78 0.12 -7.83
CA ALA A 262 -3.62 0.04 -6.64
C ALA A 262 -2.85 -0.50 -5.42
N ALA A 263 -2.00 -1.51 -5.59
CA ALA A 263 -1.23 -2.14 -4.52
C ALA A 263 -0.04 -1.29 -4.03
N TYR A 264 0.60 -0.52 -4.91
CA TYR A 264 1.60 0.47 -4.53
C TYR A 264 0.95 1.62 -3.77
N LEU A 265 -0.13 2.22 -4.29
CA LEU A 265 -0.88 3.25 -3.57
C LEU A 265 -1.33 2.77 -2.18
N TYR A 266 -1.76 1.51 -2.05
CA TYR A 266 -2.11 0.90 -0.76
C TYR A 266 -0.93 0.88 0.21
N THR A 267 0.21 0.37 -0.28
CA THR A 267 1.47 0.23 0.46
C THR A 267 2.04 1.59 0.89
N LEU A 268 1.99 2.56 -0.01
CA LEU A 268 2.43 3.94 0.21
C LEU A 268 1.55 4.64 1.24
N MET A 269 0.23 4.43 1.17
CA MET A 269 -0.72 5.03 2.11
C MET A 269 -0.57 4.44 3.51
N GLU A 270 -0.47 3.11 3.64
CA GLU A 270 -0.23 2.45 4.93
C GLU A 270 1.06 2.94 5.59
N ARG A 271 2.16 3.09 4.81
CA ARG A 271 3.41 3.67 5.31
C ARG A 271 3.25 5.14 5.69
N SER A 272 2.51 5.90 4.90
CA SER A 272 2.25 7.33 5.18
C SER A 272 1.39 7.51 6.44
N CYS A 273 0.43 6.62 6.70
CA CYS A 273 -0.30 6.55 7.97
C CYS A 273 0.64 6.29 9.15
N GLU A 274 1.59 5.36 9.04
CA GLU A 274 2.61 5.12 10.09
C GLU A 274 3.45 6.38 10.35
N VAL A 275 3.98 7.00 9.29
CA VAL A 275 4.79 8.23 9.40
C VAL A 275 3.99 9.37 10.02
N GLN A 276 2.73 9.58 9.61
CA GLN A 276 1.93 10.68 10.14
C GLN A 276 1.53 10.44 11.60
N LEU A 277 1.22 9.21 12.00
CA LEU A 277 1.01 8.86 13.41
C LEU A 277 2.25 9.15 14.27
N LEU A 278 3.45 8.83 13.76
CA LEU A 278 4.72 9.14 14.44
C LEU A 278 4.93 10.66 14.56
N VAL A 279 4.74 11.41 13.47
CA VAL A 279 4.88 12.88 13.44
C VAL A 279 3.89 13.56 14.41
N GLU A 280 2.64 13.10 14.45
CA GLU A 280 1.65 13.65 15.38
C GLU A 280 1.89 13.25 16.83
N SER A 281 2.45 12.04 17.08
CA SER A 281 2.87 11.62 18.42
C SER A 281 4.04 12.45 18.99
N ALA A 282 4.89 13.01 18.12
CA ALA A 282 6.00 13.87 18.53
C ALA A 282 5.52 15.26 19.03
N GLY A 283 4.29 15.67 18.69
CA GLY A 283 3.70 16.93 19.15
C GLY A 283 4.37 18.21 18.65
N LEU A 284 5.30 18.11 17.70
CA LEU A 284 6.04 19.25 17.14
C LEU A 284 5.27 19.90 15.97
N PRO A 285 5.45 21.21 15.71
CA PRO A 285 4.88 21.87 14.54
C PRO A 285 5.31 21.21 13.23
N LYS A 286 4.35 20.94 12.35
CA LYS A 286 4.58 20.42 11.00
C LYS A 286 4.93 21.55 10.02
N ASN A 287 5.97 21.33 9.21
CA ASN A 287 6.22 22.12 8.00
C ASN A 287 5.55 21.38 6.83
N TYR A 288 4.54 22.00 6.22
CA TYR A 288 3.81 21.41 5.10
C TYR A 288 4.52 21.72 3.77
N ILE A 289 4.37 20.80 2.80
CA ILE A 289 4.77 21.06 1.42
C ILE A 289 3.78 22.06 0.82
N GLY A 290 4.28 23.05 0.07
CA GLY A 290 3.43 24.04 -0.59
C GLY A 290 2.58 23.43 -1.70
N GLU A 291 1.42 24.04 -1.99
CA GLU A 291 0.44 23.47 -2.94
C GLU A 291 1.02 23.26 -4.34
N LYS A 292 1.92 24.16 -4.78
CA LYS A 292 2.57 24.10 -6.10
C LYS A 292 3.59 22.97 -6.17
N GLU A 293 4.37 22.81 -5.11
CA GLU A 293 5.36 21.75 -4.97
C GLU A 293 4.65 20.39 -4.89
N ALA A 294 3.55 20.30 -4.13
CA ALA A 294 2.70 19.11 -4.05
C ALA A 294 2.07 18.76 -5.40
N GLU A 295 1.45 19.72 -6.10
CA GLU A 295 0.87 19.52 -7.43
C GLU A 295 1.91 19.10 -8.47
N PHE A 296 3.09 19.75 -8.47
CA PHE A 296 4.19 19.38 -9.37
C PHE A 296 4.69 17.96 -9.09
N THR A 297 4.97 17.61 -7.83
CA THR A 297 5.41 16.26 -7.45
C THR A 297 4.34 15.21 -7.80
N ALA A 298 3.06 15.49 -7.55
CA ALA A 298 1.97 14.59 -7.89
C ALA A 298 1.88 14.34 -9.40
N LYS A 299 2.01 15.39 -10.22
CA LYS A 299 2.01 15.28 -11.68
C LYS A 299 3.18 14.44 -12.22
N VAL A 300 4.32 14.43 -11.53
CA VAL A 300 5.52 13.70 -11.93
C VAL A 300 5.52 12.26 -11.41
N ASN A 301 5.00 12.01 -10.20
CA ASN A 301 5.12 10.71 -9.53
C ASN A 301 3.84 9.85 -9.54
N ALA A 302 2.66 10.47 -9.61
CA ALA A 302 1.37 9.78 -9.51
C ALA A 302 0.76 9.40 -10.86
N ASP A 303 1.57 9.35 -11.93
CA ASP A 303 1.12 8.81 -13.21
C ASP A 303 1.09 7.26 -13.18
N PRO A 304 0.20 6.60 -13.94
CA PRO A 304 0.04 5.14 -13.84
C PRO A 304 1.30 4.33 -14.16
N GLU A 305 2.19 4.84 -15.03
CA GLU A 305 3.43 4.16 -15.41
C GLU A 305 4.47 4.22 -14.28
N THR A 306 4.62 5.39 -13.64
CA THR A 306 5.44 5.53 -12.43
C THR A 306 4.88 4.68 -11.29
N LEU A 307 3.58 4.74 -11.00
CA LEU A 307 2.97 3.96 -9.90
C LEU A 307 3.04 2.44 -10.14
N TYR A 308 2.94 1.98 -11.38
CA TYR A 308 3.21 0.59 -11.75
C TYR A 308 4.67 0.20 -11.49
N THR A 309 5.61 1.04 -11.95
CA THR A 309 7.06 0.84 -11.81
C THR A 309 7.47 0.71 -10.35
N GLU A 310 6.97 1.60 -9.50
CA GLU A 310 7.28 1.63 -8.07
C GLU A 310 6.82 0.36 -7.31
N PHE A 311 5.85 -0.39 -7.85
CA PHE A 311 5.47 -1.69 -7.30
C PHE A 311 6.42 -2.83 -7.67
N GLN A 312 7.07 -2.76 -8.83
CA GLN A 312 7.80 -3.90 -9.42
C GLN A 312 8.90 -4.46 -8.50
N PRO A 313 9.71 -3.68 -7.76
CA PRO A 313 10.71 -4.23 -6.85
C PRO A 313 10.13 -5.15 -5.76
N ASP A 314 8.94 -4.84 -5.25
CA ASP A 314 8.24 -5.68 -4.26
C ASP A 314 7.64 -6.94 -4.90
N PHE A 315 7.17 -6.83 -6.15
CA PHE A 315 6.61 -7.94 -6.93
C PHE A 315 7.68 -8.95 -7.38
N GLU A 316 8.77 -8.46 -8.00
CA GLU A 316 9.93 -9.26 -8.40
C GLU A 316 10.54 -10.02 -7.22
N TYR A 317 10.58 -9.39 -6.04
CA TYR A 317 11.03 -10.06 -4.82
C TYR A 317 10.14 -11.23 -4.43
N GLU A 318 8.81 -11.15 -4.59
CA GLU A 318 7.91 -12.29 -4.35
C GLU A 318 8.00 -13.36 -5.46
N ILE A 319 8.28 -13.00 -6.72
CA ILE A 319 8.63 -13.98 -7.78
C ILE A 319 9.88 -14.79 -7.36
N TRP A 320 10.95 -14.09 -6.99
CA TRP A 320 12.20 -14.71 -6.56
C TRP A 320 12.00 -15.59 -5.31
N LYS A 321 11.35 -15.04 -4.28
CA LYS A 321 11.13 -15.71 -2.98
C LYS A 321 10.20 -16.93 -3.10
N SER A 322 9.19 -16.88 -3.97
CA SER A 322 8.30 -18.01 -4.25
C SER A 322 8.89 -19.06 -5.19
N LYS A 323 10.08 -18.82 -5.77
CA LYS A 323 10.68 -19.68 -6.81
C LYS A 323 9.74 -19.86 -8.02
N GLY A 324 9.02 -18.79 -8.39
CA GLY A 324 8.03 -18.80 -9.46
C GLY A 324 6.71 -19.52 -9.14
N GLU A 325 6.43 -19.86 -7.88
CA GLU A 325 5.19 -20.55 -7.51
C GLU A 325 3.93 -19.69 -7.73
N LEU A 326 3.99 -18.37 -7.51
CA LEU A 326 2.80 -17.51 -7.68
C LEU A 326 2.31 -17.45 -9.14
N CYS A 327 3.22 -17.58 -10.11
CA CYS A 327 2.96 -17.49 -11.54
C CYS A 327 2.39 -18.79 -12.14
N LYS A 328 2.17 -19.82 -11.33
CA LYS A 328 1.56 -21.07 -11.79
C LYS A 328 0.05 -20.89 -11.97
N GLY A 329 -0.35 -20.60 -13.20
CA GLY A 329 -1.66 -20.99 -13.75
C GLY A 329 -1.60 -22.40 -14.37
N GLU A 330 -2.76 -23.02 -14.58
CA GLU A 330 -2.91 -24.31 -15.28
C GLU A 330 -2.80 -24.16 -16.81
#